data_AF-A0A849X6Z7-F1
#
_entry.id   AF-A0A849X6Z7-F1
#
_cell.length_a   1.000
_cell.length_b   1.000
_cell.length_c   1.000
_cell.angle_alpha   90.00
_cell.angle_beta   90.00
_cell.angle_gamma   90.00
#
_symmetry.space_group_name_H-M   'P 1'
#
loop_
_entity.id
_entity.type
_entity.pdbx_description
1 polymer ?
#
loop_
_entity_poly.entity_id
_entity_poly.type
_entity_poly.pdbx_seq_one_letter_code
_entity_poly.pdbx_strand_id
1 'polypeptide(L)'
;MGTRYLKLVLILAVAGVFVAGWLLSTHVKLSAGQAGLTEGCMAFSGAAGAGCEKVALSGYSYLFGVIPLAAVALGYYLALALLVFWAWKSPQTAYEPLYVSFNLATLAIVVTVIMYSISRFVLGEFCVGCAMLWLINLSIWPTLAKQLGLGWSGALAANLETIRPKNLQLKKERVTRGYVLAAGFVVALSVIGVAAKALQTQATMFGGSDRGVEEFRVAQRVFLPPEAFGGSSAKGLTDASKTPVLDIVKFSDFQCPACRMAAQYLKPFVTKNAAKVRLTYRNFPLDGSCNPYAPNGGHRAACIMSLAAICAGE
;
A
#
# COMPACT_ATOMS: atom_id res chain seq x y z
N MET A 1 38.90 -5.81 5.44
CA MET A 1 37.56 -6.33 5.14
C MET A 1 37.43 -6.53 3.64
N GLY A 2 36.91 -7.67 3.18
CA GLY A 2 36.58 -7.83 1.76
C GLY A 2 35.47 -6.87 1.34
N THR A 3 35.55 -6.27 0.16
CA THR A 3 34.51 -5.34 -0.34
C THR A 3 33.39 -6.04 -1.11
N ARG A 4 33.51 -7.35 -1.36
CA ARG A 4 32.59 -8.11 -2.20
C ARG A 4 31.17 -8.12 -1.64
N TYR A 5 31.01 -8.42 -0.35
CA TYR A 5 29.69 -8.43 0.29
C TYR A 5 29.09 -7.03 0.45
N LEU A 6 29.91 -6.00 0.69
CA LEU A 6 29.43 -4.60 0.72
C LEU A 6 28.83 -4.17 -0.61
N LYS A 7 29.50 -4.50 -1.73
CA LYS A 7 28.97 -4.22 -3.06
C LYS A 7 27.66 -4.96 -3.32
N LEU A 8 27.56 -6.23 -2.89
CA LEU A 8 26.33 -7.01 -3.02
C LEU A 8 25.18 -6.40 -2.22
N VAL A 9 25.41 -6.02 -0.95
CA VAL A 9 24.39 -5.35 -0.12
C VAL A 9 23.98 -4.02 -0.75
N LEU A 10 24.92 -3.24 -1.30
CA LEU A 10 24.60 -1.99 -1.98
C LEU A 10 23.70 -2.21 -3.20
N ILE A 11 24.00 -3.22 -4.03
CA ILE A 11 23.16 -3.60 -5.19
C ILE A 11 21.76 -4.00 -4.73
N LEU A 12 21.65 -4.85 -3.69
CA LEU A 12 20.37 -5.28 -3.14
C LEU A 12 19.58 -4.12 -2.54
N ALA A 13 20.23 -3.20 -1.83
CA ALA A 13 19.59 -2.01 -1.28
C ALA A 13 19.05 -1.10 -2.39
N VAL A 14 19.83 -0.87 -3.45
CA VAL A 14 19.40 -0.11 -4.63
C VAL A 14 18.22 -0.79 -5.33
N ALA A 15 18.26 -2.12 -5.51
CA ALA A 15 17.10 -2.86 -6.03
C ALA A 15 15.86 -2.67 -5.13
N GLY A 16 16.05 -2.69 -3.81
CA GLY A 16 15.00 -2.40 -2.82
C GLY A 16 14.41 -0.99 -2.98
N VAL A 17 15.23 0.02 -3.28
CA VAL A 17 14.76 1.39 -3.59
C VAL A 17 13.82 1.39 -4.80
N PHE A 18 14.21 0.73 -5.89
CA PHE A 18 13.38 0.66 -7.09
C PHE A 18 12.05 -0.06 -6.84
N VAL A 19 12.08 -1.22 -6.18
CA VAL A 19 10.87 -1.99 -5.87
C VAL A 19 9.96 -1.23 -4.88
N ALA A 20 10.52 -0.62 -3.84
CA ALA A 20 9.76 0.18 -2.89
C ALA A 20 9.16 1.44 -3.54
N GLY A 21 9.91 2.11 -4.43
CA GLY A 21 9.42 3.25 -5.21
C GLY A 21 8.28 2.86 -6.16
N TRP A 22 8.39 1.71 -6.82
CA TRP A 22 7.31 1.16 -7.64
C TRP A 22 6.06 0.85 -6.80
N LEU A 23 6.21 0.15 -5.67
CA LEU A 23 5.11 -0.15 -4.75
C LEU A 23 4.45 1.13 -4.21
N LEU A 24 5.24 2.15 -3.88
CA LEU A 24 4.72 3.45 -3.43
C LEU A 24 3.93 4.14 -4.54
N SER A 25 4.44 4.16 -5.78
CA SER A 25 3.74 4.72 -6.93
C SER A 25 2.40 4.02 -7.16
N THR A 26 2.40 2.69 -7.15
CA THR A 26 1.19 1.87 -7.31
C THR A 26 0.18 2.14 -6.18
N HIS A 27 0.64 2.17 -4.92
CA HIS A 27 -0.22 2.47 -3.78
C HIS A 27 -0.84 3.86 -3.87
N VAL A 28 -0.07 4.88 -4.25
CA VAL A 28 -0.58 6.25 -4.39
C VAL A 28 -1.58 6.34 -5.54
N LYS A 29 -1.29 5.75 -6.71
CA LYS A 29 -2.22 5.74 -7.86
C LYS A 29 -3.55 5.06 -7.53
N LEU A 30 -3.50 3.87 -6.91
CA LEU A 30 -4.69 3.12 -6.50
C LEU A 30 -5.47 3.87 -5.42
N SER A 31 -4.78 4.43 -4.42
CA SER A 31 -5.43 5.13 -3.31
C SER A 31 -5.96 6.52 -3.67
N ALA A 32 -5.41 7.16 -4.70
CA ALA A 32 -5.88 8.45 -5.22
C ALA A 32 -7.00 8.31 -6.29
N GLY A 33 -7.36 7.08 -6.66
CA GLY A 33 -8.39 6.81 -7.67
C GLY A 33 -7.95 7.09 -9.11
N GLN A 34 -6.63 7.05 -9.39
CA GLN A 34 -6.08 7.24 -10.74
C GLN A 34 -5.92 5.95 -11.54
N ALA A 35 -5.92 4.80 -10.88
CA ALA A 35 -5.92 3.53 -11.60
C ALA A 35 -7.27 3.38 -12.29
N GLY A 36 -7.26 3.28 -13.62
CA GLY A 36 -8.48 3.14 -14.41
C GLY A 36 -9.31 1.93 -13.92
N LEU A 37 -10.62 1.98 -14.11
CA LEU A 37 -11.53 0.86 -13.79
C LEU A 37 -11.09 -0.45 -14.48
N THR A 38 -10.37 -0.33 -15.60
CA THR A 38 -9.76 -1.43 -16.35
C THR A 38 -8.40 -1.87 -15.79
N GLU A 39 -7.58 -0.98 -15.24
CA GLU A 39 -6.28 -1.34 -14.64
C GLU A 39 -6.47 -2.17 -13.36
N GLY A 40 -7.51 -1.88 -12.57
CA GLY A 40 -7.85 -2.65 -11.37
C GLY A 40 -8.50 -4.01 -11.64
N CYS A 41 -9.20 -4.18 -12.78
CA CYS A 41 -9.86 -5.43 -13.17
C CYS A 41 -9.03 -6.31 -14.13
N MET A 42 -8.17 -5.73 -14.99
CA MET A 42 -7.34 -6.46 -15.95
C MET A 42 -5.96 -6.88 -15.40
N ALA A 43 -5.60 -6.45 -14.18
CA ALA A 43 -4.38 -6.90 -13.49
C ALA A 43 -4.38 -8.40 -13.15
N PHE A 44 -5.43 -9.15 -13.49
CA PHE A 44 -5.42 -10.61 -13.58
C PHE A 44 -4.54 -11.17 -14.73
N SER A 45 -3.92 -10.34 -15.58
CA SER A 45 -3.22 -10.79 -16.79
C SER A 45 -1.79 -10.23 -16.97
N GLY A 46 -1.02 -10.13 -15.89
CA GLY A 46 0.41 -9.81 -16.00
C GLY A 46 1.23 -10.31 -14.82
N ALA A 47 2.23 -11.14 -15.09
CA ALA A 47 3.13 -11.75 -14.09
C ALA A 47 3.90 -10.75 -13.20
N ALA A 48 3.81 -9.44 -13.47
CA ALA A 48 4.41 -8.37 -12.68
C ALA A 48 3.40 -7.53 -11.87
N GLY A 49 2.08 -7.73 -12.04
CA GLY A 49 1.02 -6.95 -11.38
C GLY A 49 -0.03 -7.78 -10.65
N ALA A 50 -0.14 -9.08 -10.95
CA ALA A 50 -1.14 -9.95 -10.34
C ALA A 50 -1.03 -10.00 -8.80
N GLY A 51 -2.09 -9.55 -8.11
CA GLY A 51 -2.31 -9.78 -6.68
C GLY A 51 -1.81 -8.68 -5.73
N CYS A 52 -1.35 -7.54 -6.24
CA CYS A 52 -0.88 -6.45 -5.38
C CYS A 52 -1.96 -5.42 -5.01
N GLU A 53 -3.12 -5.37 -5.69
CA GLU A 53 -4.15 -4.34 -5.46
C GLU A 53 -4.77 -4.46 -4.07
N LYS A 54 -5.22 -5.68 -3.73
CA LYS A 54 -5.86 -5.95 -2.44
C LYS A 54 -4.92 -5.71 -1.27
N VAL A 55 -3.63 -6.01 -1.43
CA VAL A 55 -2.60 -5.67 -0.43
C VAL A 55 -2.42 -4.16 -0.35
N ALA A 56 -2.25 -3.47 -1.48
CA ALA A 56 -2.02 -2.03 -1.55
C ALA A 56 -3.17 -1.20 -0.98
N LEU A 57 -4.41 -1.64 -1.13
CA LEU A 57 -5.62 -0.98 -0.60
C LEU A 57 -5.99 -1.42 0.83
N SER A 58 -5.33 -2.46 1.37
CA SER A 58 -5.60 -2.93 2.73
C SER A 58 -5.14 -1.91 3.79
N GLY A 59 -5.74 -1.98 4.97
CA GLY A 59 -5.29 -1.19 6.12
C GLY A 59 -3.84 -1.47 6.54
N TYR A 60 -3.31 -2.66 6.22
CA TYR A 60 -1.92 -3.05 6.53
C TYR A 60 -0.88 -2.35 5.65
N SER A 61 -1.30 -1.72 4.55
CA SER A 61 -0.43 -0.84 3.74
C SER A 61 -0.19 0.52 4.39
N TYR A 62 -0.80 0.78 5.54
CA TYR A 62 -0.62 2.01 6.31
C TYR A 62 -0.02 1.75 7.69
N LEU A 63 1.01 2.49 8.03
CA LEU A 63 1.51 2.62 9.39
C LEU A 63 0.71 3.71 10.12
N PHE A 64 0.16 3.37 11.29
CA PHE A 64 -0.75 4.23 12.07
C PHE A 64 -1.97 4.76 11.27
N GLY A 65 -2.38 4.04 10.22
CA GLY A 65 -3.53 4.42 9.38
C GLY A 65 -3.29 5.60 8.43
N VAL A 66 -2.10 6.22 8.44
CA VAL A 66 -1.82 7.44 7.66
C VAL A 66 -0.62 7.26 6.75
N ILE A 67 0.48 6.69 7.24
CA ILE A 67 1.76 6.67 6.53
C ILE A 67 1.82 5.45 5.61
N PRO A 68 2.02 5.61 4.28
CA PRO A 68 2.20 4.48 3.39
C PRO A 68 3.43 3.64 3.80
N LEU A 69 3.24 2.34 4.03
CA LEU A 69 4.33 1.44 4.44
C LEU A 69 5.44 1.37 3.36
N ALA A 70 5.07 1.49 2.08
CA ALA A 70 6.02 1.55 0.98
C ALA A 70 6.93 2.79 1.04
N ALA A 71 6.45 3.91 1.59
CA ALA A 71 7.28 5.11 1.80
C ALA A 71 8.31 4.91 2.92
N VAL A 72 7.91 4.23 4.00
CA VAL A 72 8.83 3.79 5.07
C VAL A 72 9.89 2.85 4.50
N ALA A 73 9.49 1.87 3.68
CA ALA A 73 10.41 0.95 3.04
C ALA A 73 11.41 1.66 2.12
N LEU A 74 10.95 2.64 1.33
CA LEU A 74 11.82 3.47 0.48
C LEU A 74 12.87 4.21 1.33
N GLY A 75 12.44 4.78 2.46
CA GLY A 75 13.32 5.43 3.44
C GLY A 75 14.37 4.50 4.01
N TYR A 76 13.95 3.30 4.40
CA TYR A 76 14.82 2.24 4.89
C TYR A 76 15.89 1.84 3.85
N TYR A 77 15.50 1.57 2.60
CA TYR A 77 16.45 1.12 1.58
C TYR A 77 17.44 2.23 1.16
N LEU A 78 17.00 3.50 1.09
CA LEU A 78 17.91 4.62 0.86
C LEU A 78 18.89 4.83 2.02
N ALA A 79 18.39 4.78 3.25
CA ALA A 79 19.25 4.85 4.43
C ALA A 79 20.29 3.73 4.45
N LEU A 80 19.87 2.49 4.17
CA LEU A 80 20.74 1.33 4.12
C LEU A 80 21.80 1.47 3.02
N ALA A 81 21.40 1.90 1.81
CA ALA A 81 22.33 2.14 0.71
C ALA A 81 23.41 3.18 1.09
N LEU A 82 23.01 4.28 1.75
CA LEU A 82 23.94 5.33 2.17
C LEU A 82 24.87 4.90 3.31
N LEU A 83 24.36 4.16 4.30
CA LEU A 83 25.19 3.62 5.38
C LEU A 83 26.23 2.62 4.84
N VAL A 84 25.81 1.72 3.95
CA VAL A 84 26.72 0.74 3.32
C VAL A 84 27.70 1.42 2.37
N PHE A 85 27.27 2.46 1.65
CA PHE A 85 28.15 3.29 0.83
C PHE A 85 29.19 4.03 1.67
N TRP A 86 28.80 4.59 2.81
CA TRP A 86 29.72 5.21 3.77
C TRP A 86 30.72 4.18 4.31
N ALA A 87 30.26 2.98 4.68
CA ALA A 87 31.14 1.89 5.10
C ALA A 87 32.14 1.47 4.01
N TRP A 88 31.71 1.49 2.74
CA TRP A 88 32.56 1.15 1.61
C TRP A 88 33.63 2.21 1.32
N LYS A 89 33.26 3.49 1.41
CA LYS A 89 34.17 4.63 1.16
C LYS A 89 35.14 4.92 2.30
N SER A 90 34.75 4.60 3.54
CA SER A 90 35.55 4.88 4.73
C SER A 90 35.88 3.59 5.49
N PRO A 91 36.82 2.74 5.01
CA PRO A 91 37.16 1.46 5.64
C PRO A 91 37.57 1.57 7.11
N GLN A 92 38.19 2.70 7.49
CA GLN A 92 38.65 2.97 8.87
C GLN A 92 37.48 3.18 9.85
N THR A 93 36.31 3.56 9.36
CA THR A 93 35.11 3.86 10.16
C THR A 93 33.92 3.04 9.65
N ALA A 94 34.18 1.87 9.07
CA ALA A 94 33.16 1.06 8.43
C ALA A 94 32.31 0.28 9.46
N TYR A 95 32.85 0.02 10.64
CA TYR A 95 32.18 -0.80 11.65
C TYR A 95 30.93 -0.11 12.23
N GLU A 96 30.98 1.20 12.46
CA GLU A 96 29.85 1.97 12.98
C GLU A 96 28.62 1.97 12.03
N PRO A 97 28.73 2.32 10.74
CA PRO A 97 27.62 2.20 9.79
C PRO A 97 27.16 0.76 9.56
N LEU A 98 28.09 -0.22 9.56
CA LEU A 98 27.70 -1.63 9.40
C LEU A 98 26.94 -2.17 10.61
N TYR A 99 27.31 -1.73 11.82
CA TYR A 99 26.57 -2.01 13.04
C TYR A 99 25.13 -1.51 12.92
N VAL A 100 24.94 -0.25 12.52
CA VAL A 100 23.60 0.34 12.33
C VAL A 100 22.85 -0.42 11.22
N SER A 101 23.51 -0.68 10.09
CA SER A 101 22.92 -1.41 8.96
C SER A 101 22.44 -2.81 9.35
N PHE A 102 23.22 -3.54 10.16
CA PHE A 102 22.85 -4.87 10.63
C PHE A 102 21.64 -4.84 11.58
N ASN A 103 21.57 -3.89 12.50
CA ASN A 103 20.41 -3.72 13.37
C ASN A 103 19.14 -3.40 12.58
N LEU A 104 19.24 -2.48 11.61
CA LEU A 104 18.13 -2.14 10.72
C LEU A 104 17.71 -3.34 9.85
N ALA A 105 18.66 -4.13 9.34
CA ALA A 105 18.36 -5.35 8.60
C ALA A 105 17.68 -6.42 9.47
N THR A 106 18.10 -6.59 10.73
CA THR A 106 17.44 -7.50 11.68
C THR A 106 15.99 -7.07 11.92
N LEU A 107 15.75 -5.78 12.14
CA LEU A 107 14.38 -5.26 12.24
C LEU A 107 13.57 -5.51 10.96
N ALA A 108 14.18 -5.33 9.78
CA ALA A 108 13.52 -5.57 8.50
C ALA A 108 13.14 -7.04 8.29
N ILE A 109 13.93 -8.00 8.82
CA ILE A 109 13.56 -9.43 8.82
C ILE A 109 12.32 -9.66 9.69
N VAL A 110 12.25 -9.09 10.88
CA VAL A 110 11.06 -9.19 11.75
C VAL A 110 9.83 -8.65 11.04
N VAL A 111 9.93 -7.46 10.44
CA VAL A 111 8.84 -6.87 9.64
C VAL A 111 8.47 -7.75 8.46
N THR A 112 9.46 -8.34 7.78
CA THR A 112 9.24 -9.26 6.64
C THR A 112 8.41 -10.47 7.06
N VAL A 113 8.73 -11.11 8.18
CA VAL A 113 7.98 -12.26 8.70
C VAL A 113 6.54 -11.88 9.06
N ILE A 114 6.35 -10.73 9.72
CA ILE A 114 5.00 -10.23 10.07
C ILE A 114 4.19 -9.96 8.80
N MET A 115 4.75 -9.24 7.83
CA MET A 115 4.05 -8.89 6.59
C MET A 115 3.75 -10.12 5.73
N TYR A 116 4.67 -11.07 5.63
CA TYR A 116 4.44 -12.36 4.98
C TYR A 116 3.25 -13.10 5.62
N SER A 117 3.23 -13.16 6.96
CA SER A 117 2.16 -13.82 7.71
C SER A 117 0.80 -13.16 7.46
N ILE A 118 0.73 -11.83 7.50
CA ILE A 118 -0.50 -11.09 7.20
C ILE A 118 -0.96 -11.35 5.75
N SER A 119 -0.03 -11.28 4.78
CA SER A 119 -0.36 -11.54 3.38
C SER A 119 -0.96 -12.92 3.18
N ARG A 120 -0.36 -13.96 3.79
CA ARG A 120 -0.77 -15.35 3.58
C ARG A 120 -2.01 -15.75 4.37
N PHE A 121 -2.09 -15.39 5.65
CA PHE A 121 -3.10 -15.89 6.58
C PHE A 121 -4.29 -14.95 6.78
N VAL A 122 -4.11 -13.65 6.55
CA VAL A 122 -5.18 -12.64 6.75
C VAL A 122 -5.77 -12.20 5.41
N LEU A 123 -4.92 -11.78 4.48
CA LEU A 123 -5.37 -11.24 3.19
C LEU A 123 -5.68 -12.34 2.17
N GLY A 124 -4.96 -13.47 2.25
CA GLY A 124 -5.12 -14.58 1.30
C GLY A 124 -4.62 -14.26 -0.11
N GLU A 125 -3.77 -13.23 -0.25
CA GLU A 125 -3.24 -12.76 -1.54
C GLU A 125 -1.71 -12.79 -1.53
N PHE A 126 -1.12 -12.95 -2.72
CA PHE A 126 0.32 -12.92 -2.90
C PHE A 126 0.73 -11.77 -3.81
N CYS A 127 1.27 -10.70 -3.22
CA CYS A 127 1.81 -9.58 -3.97
C CYS A 127 3.27 -9.82 -4.35
N VAL A 128 3.53 -9.88 -5.66
CA VAL A 128 4.88 -10.11 -6.22
C VAL A 128 5.88 -9.06 -5.76
N GLY A 129 5.49 -7.78 -5.68
CA GLY A 129 6.38 -6.71 -5.21
C GLY A 129 6.78 -6.88 -3.74
N CYS A 130 5.86 -7.30 -2.88
CA CYS A 130 6.18 -7.62 -1.49
C CYS A 130 7.14 -8.82 -1.42
N ALA A 131 6.91 -9.85 -2.23
CA ALA A 131 7.78 -11.02 -2.30
C ALA A 131 9.21 -10.65 -2.72
N MET A 132 9.37 -9.75 -3.70
CA MET A 132 10.69 -9.22 -4.07
C MET A 132 11.37 -8.53 -2.89
N LEU A 133 10.67 -7.66 -2.15
CA LEU A 133 11.25 -7.01 -0.96
C LEU A 133 11.60 -8.01 0.15
N TRP A 134 10.80 -9.06 0.35
CA TRP A 134 11.09 -10.12 1.31
C TRP A 134 12.37 -10.87 0.94
N LEU A 135 12.52 -11.24 -0.34
CA LEU A 135 13.73 -11.89 -0.85
C LEU A 135 14.97 -11.00 -0.71
N ILE A 136 14.82 -9.69 -0.98
CA ILE A 136 15.89 -8.71 -0.80
C ILE A 136 16.32 -8.66 0.68
N ASN A 137 15.38 -8.52 1.62
CA ASN A 137 15.68 -8.50 3.05
C ASN A 137 16.35 -9.80 3.53
N LEU A 138 15.80 -10.95 3.12
CA LEU A 138 16.35 -12.28 3.41
C LEU A 138 17.76 -12.48 2.82
N SER A 139 18.12 -11.74 1.77
CA SER A 139 19.47 -11.76 1.17
C SER A 139 20.44 -10.80 1.85
N ILE A 140 19.96 -9.60 2.23
CA ILE A 140 20.77 -8.56 2.86
C ILE A 140 21.29 -9.00 4.24
N TRP A 141 20.41 -9.56 5.08
CA TRP A 141 20.75 -9.91 6.45
C TRP A 141 21.91 -10.91 6.58
N PRO A 142 21.90 -12.09 5.93
CA PRO A 142 23.01 -13.04 6.00
C PRO A 142 24.28 -12.51 5.30
N THR A 143 24.12 -11.65 4.29
CA THR A 143 25.27 -11.01 3.62
C THR A 143 25.97 -10.02 4.55
N LEU A 144 25.23 -9.23 5.32
CA LEU A 144 25.78 -8.37 6.36
C LEU A 144 26.40 -9.17 7.51
N ALA A 145 25.76 -10.26 7.94
CA ALA A 145 26.31 -11.17 8.94
C ALA A 145 27.67 -11.73 8.51
N LYS A 146 27.78 -12.21 7.26
CA LYS A 146 29.05 -12.68 6.68
C LYS A 146 30.09 -11.57 6.58
N GLN A 147 29.71 -10.35 6.19
CA GLN A 147 30.63 -9.21 6.12
C GLN A 147 31.21 -8.85 7.49
N LEU A 148 30.40 -8.97 8.55
CA LEU A 148 30.80 -8.75 9.95
C LEU A 148 31.55 -9.95 10.56
N GLY A 149 31.66 -11.07 9.84
CA GLY A 149 32.31 -12.30 10.32
C GLY A 149 31.50 -13.04 11.40
N LEU A 150 30.18 -12.89 11.40
CA LEU A 150 29.28 -13.50 12.38
C LEU A 150 28.90 -14.93 11.97
N GLY A 151 28.93 -15.86 12.93
CA GLY A 151 28.30 -17.17 12.80
C GLY A 151 26.77 -17.07 12.92
N TRP A 152 26.05 -18.09 12.43
CA TRP A 152 24.57 -18.11 12.41
C TRP A 152 23.95 -17.94 13.81
N SER A 153 24.50 -18.59 14.84
CA SER A 153 24.05 -18.45 16.23
C SER A 153 24.27 -17.04 16.80
N GLY A 154 25.41 -16.41 16.46
CA GLY A 154 25.72 -15.05 16.88
C GLY A 154 24.88 -13.99 16.16
N ALA A 155 24.52 -14.24 14.89
CA ALA A 155 23.66 -13.35 14.13
C ALA A 155 22.20 -13.40 14.65
N LEU A 156 21.68 -14.60 14.97
CA LEU A 156 20.30 -14.79 15.44
C LEU A 156 20.06 -14.28 16.86
N ALA A 157 21.09 -14.32 17.72
CA ALA A 157 20.95 -13.89 19.11
C ALA A 157 20.63 -12.40 19.27
N ALA A 158 20.68 -11.59 18.19
CA ALA A 158 20.42 -10.15 18.15
C ALA A 158 21.21 -9.32 19.17
N ASN A 159 22.18 -9.95 19.86
CA ASN A 159 22.87 -9.37 20.99
C ASN A 159 24.25 -8.92 20.54
N LEU A 160 24.29 -7.74 19.90
CA LEU A 160 25.55 -7.15 19.47
C LEU A 160 26.45 -6.75 20.64
N GLU A 161 25.94 -6.66 21.88
CA GLU A 161 26.74 -6.49 23.09
C GLU A 161 27.64 -7.70 23.38
N THR A 162 27.26 -8.89 22.91
CA THR A 162 28.06 -10.11 23.05
C THR A 162 29.11 -10.28 21.93
N ILE A 163 29.00 -9.52 20.83
CA ILE A 163 29.73 -9.80 19.59
C ILE A 163 31.21 -9.34 19.60
N ARG A 164 31.64 -8.34 20.40
CA ARG A 164 33.07 -8.07 20.71
C ARG A 164 33.29 -6.79 21.53
N PRO A 165 32.95 -6.76 22.84
CA PRO A 165 33.33 -5.61 23.68
C PRO A 165 34.86 -5.39 23.71
N LYS A 166 35.67 -6.42 23.43
CA LYS A 166 37.14 -6.31 23.48
C LYS A 166 37.83 -5.80 22.20
N ASN A 167 37.15 -5.73 21.03
CA ASN A 167 37.82 -5.40 19.74
C ASN A 167 37.09 -4.40 18.83
N LEU A 168 35.86 -3.96 19.15
CA LEU A 168 35.16 -2.92 18.40
C LEU A 168 35.04 -1.65 19.28
N GLN A 169 36.02 -0.76 19.19
CA GLN A 169 35.96 0.57 19.81
C GLN A 169 34.96 1.47 19.05
N LEU A 170 33.66 1.13 19.09
CA LEU A 170 32.61 1.90 18.43
C LEU A 170 32.51 3.28 19.08
N LYS A 171 32.64 4.34 18.29
CA LYS A 171 32.39 5.69 18.77
C LYS A 171 30.88 5.95 18.82
N LYS A 172 30.33 6.12 20.03
CA LYS A 172 28.89 6.37 20.27
C LYS A 172 28.35 7.46 19.36
N GLU A 173 29.09 8.56 19.19
CA GLU A 173 28.71 9.68 18.33
C GLU A 173 28.43 9.26 16.88
N ARG A 174 29.28 8.41 16.28
CA ARG A 174 29.12 7.96 14.89
C ARG A 174 27.95 6.98 14.75
N VAL A 175 27.74 6.12 15.74
CA VAL A 175 26.58 5.21 15.78
C VAL A 175 25.29 6.04 15.87
N THR A 176 25.24 7.03 16.75
CA THR A 176 24.11 7.96 16.85
C THR A 176 23.87 8.71 15.53
N ARG A 177 24.92 9.23 14.88
CA ARG A 177 24.80 9.86 13.56
C ARG A 177 24.22 8.89 12.51
N GLY A 178 24.62 7.62 12.53
CA GLY A 178 24.07 6.60 11.63
C GLY A 178 22.57 6.36 11.84
N TYR A 179 22.12 6.24 13.09
CA TYR A 179 20.69 6.11 13.41
C TYR A 179 19.89 7.37 13.08
N VAL A 180 20.43 8.56 13.37
CA VAL A 180 19.79 9.84 13.02
C VAL A 180 19.65 9.99 11.52
N LEU A 181 20.67 9.60 10.73
CA LEU A 181 20.59 9.57 9.27
C LEU A 181 19.48 8.63 8.82
N ALA A 182 19.44 7.40 9.33
CA ALA A 182 18.42 6.43 8.94
C ALA A 182 17.01 6.90 9.29
N ALA A 183 16.81 7.42 10.51
CA ALA A 183 15.54 7.99 10.94
C ALA A 183 15.14 9.19 10.07
N GLY A 184 16.09 10.08 9.74
CA GLY A 184 15.87 11.22 8.87
C GLY A 184 15.33 10.84 7.50
N PHE A 185 15.92 9.83 6.84
CA PHE A 185 15.41 9.32 5.56
C PHE A 185 14.03 8.69 5.67
N VAL A 186 13.79 7.88 6.70
CA VAL A 186 12.49 7.25 6.93
C VAL A 186 11.41 8.30 7.17
N VAL A 187 11.67 9.29 8.03
CA VAL A 187 10.71 10.37 8.31
C VAL A 187 10.48 11.23 7.07
N ALA A 188 11.55 11.68 6.40
CA ALA A 188 11.43 12.54 5.22
C ALA A 188 10.61 11.86 4.12
N LEU A 189 10.90 10.60 3.79
CA LEU A 189 10.16 9.89 2.75
C LEU A 189 8.75 9.50 3.18
N SER A 190 8.51 9.25 4.46
CA SER A 190 7.15 9.06 4.99
C SER A 190 6.31 10.32 4.82
N VAL A 191 6.87 11.49 5.13
CA VAL A 191 6.20 12.80 4.94
C VAL A 191 5.95 13.06 3.46
N ILE A 192 6.95 12.83 2.60
CA ILE A 192 6.80 12.98 1.14
C ILE A 192 5.74 12.02 0.60
N GLY A 193 5.69 10.77 1.07
CA GLY A 193 4.68 9.79 0.64
C GLY A 193 3.26 10.21 1.02
N VAL A 194 3.07 10.75 2.23
CA VAL A 194 1.77 11.31 2.67
C VAL A 194 1.40 12.53 1.84
N ALA A 195 2.34 13.46 1.61
CA ALA A 195 2.11 14.65 0.82
C ALA A 195 1.79 14.33 -0.66
N ALA A 196 2.51 13.39 -1.26
CA ALA A 196 2.28 12.93 -2.62
C ALA A 196 0.87 12.35 -2.78
N LYS A 197 0.42 11.51 -1.82
CA LYS A 197 -0.94 11.00 -1.80
C LYS A 197 -1.98 12.11 -1.71
N ALA A 198 -1.78 13.09 -0.82
CA ALA A 198 -2.70 14.20 -0.65
C ALA A 198 -2.80 15.05 -1.93
N LEU A 199 -1.65 15.41 -2.52
CA LEU A 199 -1.56 16.19 -3.74
C LEU A 199 -2.21 15.47 -4.93
N GLN A 200 -1.97 14.17 -5.06
CA GLN A 200 -2.50 13.38 -6.18
C GLN A 200 -4.01 13.15 -6.07
N THR A 201 -4.51 12.96 -4.85
CA THR A 201 -5.96 12.93 -4.57
C THR A 201 -6.63 14.28 -4.90
N GLN A 202 -5.94 15.40 -4.63
CA GLN A 202 -6.44 16.70 -5.02
C GLN A 202 -6.40 16.89 -6.53
N ALA A 203 -5.32 16.50 -7.19
CA ALA A 203 -5.18 16.61 -8.65
C ALA A 203 -6.22 15.76 -9.39
N THR A 204 -6.57 14.56 -8.92
CA THR A 204 -7.67 13.77 -9.51
C THR A 204 -9.02 14.44 -9.38
N MET A 205 -9.28 15.09 -8.24
CA MET A 205 -10.55 15.80 -8.05
C MET A 205 -10.73 16.99 -8.99
N PHE A 206 -9.65 17.63 -9.43
CA PHE A 206 -9.72 18.88 -10.20
C PHE A 206 -9.20 18.80 -11.65
N GLY A 207 -8.49 17.75 -12.05
CA GLY A 207 -7.68 17.72 -13.28
C GLY A 207 -8.02 16.65 -14.32
N GLY A 208 -9.17 15.97 -14.25
CA GLY A 208 -9.41 14.73 -14.99
C GLY A 208 -10.60 14.70 -15.95
N SER A 209 -10.96 15.78 -16.67
CA SER A 209 -12.13 15.71 -17.58
C SER A 209 -11.91 14.76 -18.76
N ASP A 210 -10.76 14.82 -19.44
CA ASP A 210 -10.67 14.24 -20.77
C ASP A 210 -10.44 12.72 -20.77
N ARG A 211 -9.59 12.23 -19.86
CA ARG A 211 -9.37 10.78 -19.69
C ARG A 211 -10.62 10.06 -19.19
N GLY A 212 -11.31 10.65 -18.20
CA GLY A 212 -12.53 10.06 -17.65
C GLY A 212 -13.67 10.02 -18.68
N VAL A 213 -13.78 11.05 -19.53
CA VAL A 213 -14.77 11.07 -20.62
C VAL A 213 -14.46 9.99 -21.67
N GLU A 214 -13.19 9.81 -22.03
CA GLU A 214 -12.82 8.79 -23.01
C GLU A 214 -13.00 7.37 -22.46
N GLU A 215 -12.62 7.12 -21.20
CA GLU A 215 -12.89 5.86 -20.51
C GLU A 215 -14.39 5.54 -20.45
N PHE A 216 -15.24 6.53 -20.14
CA PHE A 216 -16.69 6.35 -20.16
C PHE A 216 -17.22 6.03 -21.56
N ARG A 217 -16.64 6.63 -22.60
CA ARG A 217 -17.04 6.42 -23.99
C ARG A 217 -16.78 4.99 -24.47
N VAL A 218 -15.65 4.41 -24.06
CA VAL A 218 -15.21 3.07 -24.44
C VAL A 218 -15.58 1.98 -23.42
N ALA A 219 -16.16 2.36 -22.28
CA ALA A 219 -16.59 1.43 -21.25
C ALA A 219 -17.63 0.43 -21.79
N GLN A 220 -17.55 -0.81 -21.30
CA GLN A 220 -18.51 -1.86 -21.65
C GLN A 220 -19.92 -1.44 -21.23
N ARG A 221 -20.86 -1.48 -22.18
CA ARG A 221 -22.27 -1.20 -21.92
C ARG A 221 -22.91 -2.43 -21.31
N VAL A 222 -23.40 -2.30 -20.09
CA VAL A 222 -24.21 -3.31 -19.40
C VAL A 222 -25.63 -2.81 -19.33
N PHE A 223 -26.59 -3.63 -19.78
CA PHE A 223 -28.00 -3.32 -19.63
C PHE A 223 -28.44 -3.72 -18.22
N LEU A 224 -28.94 -2.75 -17.47
CA LEU A 224 -29.54 -3.00 -16.16
C LEU A 224 -31.05 -3.18 -16.32
N PRO A 225 -31.66 -4.09 -15.56
CA PRO A 225 -33.10 -4.29 -15.62
C PRO A 225 -33.83 -3.08 -15.00
N PRO A 226 -35.09 -2.77 -15.39
CA PRO A 226 -35.79 -1.56 -14.96
C PRO A 226 -35.88 -1.38 -13.44
N GLU A 227 -35.91 -2.48 -12.68
CA GLU A 227 -36.02 -2.50 -11.21
C GLU A 227 -34.73 -2.02 -10.54
N ALA A 228 -33.61 -2.02 -11.26
CA ALA A 228 -32.35 -1.48 -10.77
C ALA A 228 -32.42 0.06 -10.58
N PHE A 229 -33.35 0.72 -11.26
CA PHE A 229 -33.53 2.17 -11.25
C PHE A 229 -34.64 2.59 -10.27
N GLY A 230 -34.50 3.78 -9.66
CA GLY A 230 -35.54 4.36 -8.79
C GLY A 230 -35.75 3.64 -7.44
N GLY A 231 -36.95 3.77 -6.87
CA GLY A 231 -37.33 3.23 -5.55
C GLY A 231 -36.92 4.13 -4.37
N SER A 232 -37.16 3.66 -3.14
CA SER A 232 -36.89 4.40 -1.89
C SER A 232 -35.42 4.80 -1.73
N SER A 233 -34.50 3.98 -2.25
CA SER A 233 -33.05 4.22 -2.19
C SER A 233 -32.52 5.15 -3.30
N ALA A 234 -33.40 5.76 -4.10
CA ALA A 234 -33.03 6.76 -5.11
C ALA A 234 -32.95 8.17 -4.50
N LYS A 235 -31.82 8.84 -4.74
CA LYS A 235 -31.52 10.19 -4.24
C LYS A 235 -31.13 11.10 -5.41
N GLY A 236 -31.48 12.38 -5.32
CA GLY A 236 -31.46 13.27 -6.49
C GLY A 236 -32.73 13.10 -7.32
N LEU A 237 -32.98 14.03 -8.23
CA LEU A 237 -34.30 14.33 -8.79
C LEU A 237 -35.42 14.32 -7.74
N THR A 238 -35.71 15.51 -7.21
CA THR A 238 -36.78 15.77 -6.22
C THR A 238 -38.20 15.54 -6.78
N ASP A 239 -38.31 15.38 -8.10
CA ASP A 239 -39.56 15.20 -8.84
C ASP A 239 -39.48 13.89 -9.61
N ALA A 240 -40.27 12.90 -9.17
CA ALA A 240 -40.32 11.57 -9.76
C ALA A 240 -40.85 11.56 -11.21
N SER A 241 -41.49 12.65 -11.67
CA SER A 241 -42.00 12.79 -13.05
C SER A 241 -40.93 13.20 -14.05
N LYS A 242 -39.78 13.70 -13.59
CA LYS A 242 -38.69 14.17 -14.47
C LYS A 242 -37.74 13.03 -14.82
N THR A 243 -37.29 13.02 -16.07
CA THR A 243 -36.25 12.08 -16.53
C THR A 243 -34.88 12.67 -16.20
N PRO A 244 -33.98 11.93 -15.52
CA PRO A 244 -32.63 12.42 -15.25
C PRO A 244 -31.82 12.55 -16.54
N VAL A 245 -30.92 13.54 -16.59
CA VAL A 245 -29.89 13.64 -17.63
C VAL A 245 -28.85 12.52 -17.46
N LEU A 246 -28.58 12.15 -16.21
CA LEU A 246 -27.70 11.03 -15.87
C LEU A 246 -28.32 10.23 -14.71
N ASP A 247 -28.55 8.94 -14.94
CA ASP A 247 -29.03 8.01 -13.93
C ASP A 247 -27.91 7.06 -13.52
N ILE A 248 -27.53 7.11 -12.25
CA ILE A 248 -26.42 6.34 -11.69
C ILE A 248 -27.00 5.27 -10.78
N VAL A 249 -26.85 4.00 -11.12
CA VAL A 249 -27.15 2.90 -10.20
C VAL A 249 -25.84 2.45 -9.56
N LYS A 250 -25.71 2.62 -8.24
CA LYS A 250 -24.53 2.21 -7.49
C LYS A 250 -24.83 0.97 -6.66
N PHE A 251 -24.19 -0.13 -7.02
CA PHE A 251 -24.07 -1.30 -6.16
C PHE A 251 -22.96 -1.06 -5.13
N SER A 252 -23.27 -1.23 -3.85
CA SER A 252 -22.36 -0.84 -2.76
C SER A 252 -22.37 -1.83 -1.61
N ASP A 253 -21.21 -1.88 -0.94
CA ASP A 253 -20.96 -2.64 0.26
C ASP A 253 -20.37 -1.70 1.34
N PHE A 254 -20.82 -1.85 2.60
CA PHE A 254 -20.44 -0.95 3.71
C PHE A 254 -19.03 -1.18 4.27
N GLN A 255 -18.45 -2.35 4.04
CA GLN A 255 -17.09 -2.68 4.44
C GLN A 255 -16.08 -2.47 3.30
N CYS A 256 -16.54 -2.26 2.06
CA CYS A 256 -15.69 -2.05 0.90
C CYS A 256 -15.03 -0.66 0.91
N PRO A 257 -13.67 -0.58 0.97
CA PRO A 257 -12.96 0.69 0.94
C PRO A 257 -13.18 1.46 -0.36
N ALA A 258 -13.25 0.78 -1.51
CA ALA A 258 -13.52 1.40 -2.80
C ALA A 258 -14.93 2.00 -2.85
N CYS A 259 -15.95 1.33 -2.29
CA CYS A 259 -17.31 1.86 -2.19
C CYS A 259 -17.37 3.13 -1.33
N ARG A 260 -16.59 3.19 -0.24
CA ARG A 260 -16.43 4.38 0.61
C ARG A 260 -15.81 5.54 -0.16
N MET A 261 -14.71 5.29 -0.87
CA MET A 261 -14.07 6.32 -1.71
C MET A 261 -15.05 6.85 -2.76
N ALA A 262 -15.73 5.96 -3.50
CA ALA A 262 -16.74 6.34 -4.47
C ALA A 262 -17.88 7.18 -3.86
N ALA A 263 -18.29 6.88 -2.62
CA ALA A 263 -19.33 7.65 -1.92
C ALA A 263 -18.88 9.09 -1.60
N GLN A 264 -17.61 9.29 -1.25
CA GLN A 264 -17.04 10.62 -0.97
C GLN A 264 -17.09 11.55 -2.20
N TYR A 265 -17.01 10.99 -3.41
CA TYR A 265 -17.09 11.75 -4.66
C TYR A 265 -18.52 11.87 -5.20
N LEU A 266 -19.29 10.77 -5.19
CA LEU A 266 -20.63 10.75 -5.76
C LEU A 266 -21.62 11.60 -4.96
N LYS A 267 -21.52 11.62 -3.62
CA LYS A 267 -22.48 12.35 -2.78
C LYS A 267 -22.47 13.86 -3.06
N PRO A 268 -21.32 14.58 -3.01
CA PRO A 268 -21.27 15.99 -3.38
C PRO A 268 -21.70 16.26 -4.82
N PHE A 269 -21.32 15.39 -5.77
CA PHE A 269 -21.68 15.53 -7.17
C PHE A 269 -23.21 15.47 -7.39
N VAL A 270 -23.88 14.49 -6.79
CA VAL A 270 -25.34 14.34 -6.89
C VAL A 270 -26.05 15.51 -6.19
N THR A 271 -25.60 15.91 -5.00
CA THR A 271 -26.18 17.07 -4.30
C THR A 271 -26.08 18.36 -5.14
N LYS A 272 -24.90 18.62 -5.73
CA LYS A 272 -24.68 19.80 -6.58
C LYS A 272 -25.52 19.77 -7.87
N ASN A 273 -25.82 18.58 -8.39
CA ASN A 273 -26.53 18.38 -9.65
C ASN A 273 -27.91 17.74 -9.46
N ALA A 274 -28.56 17.93 -8.30
CA ALA A 274 -29.76 17.19 -7.91
C ALA A 274 -30.95 17.35 -8.89
N ALA A 275 -31.00 18.43 -9.68
CA ALA A 275 -32.03 18.64 -10.71
C ALA A 275 -31.78 17.84 -12.00
N LYS A 276 -30.57 17.33 -12.22
CA LYS A 276 -30.13 16.67 -13.46
C LYS A 276 -29.71 15.21 -13.25
N VAL A 277 -29.27 14.86 -12.05
CA VAL A 277 -28.68 13.56 -11.74
C VAL A 277 -29.55 12.84 -10.71
N ARG A 278 -29.80 11.55 -10.98
CA ARG A 278 -30.38 10.62 -10.02
C ARG A 278 -29.35 9.55 -9.67
N LEU A 279 -29.20 9.26 -8.38
CA LEU A 279 -28.35 8.19 -7.86
C LEU A 279 -29.23 7.19 -7.12
N THR A 280 -29.32 5.98 -7.62
CA THR A 280 -29.99 4.86 -6.98
C THR A 280 -28.97 3.97 -6.28
N TYR A 281 -29.07 3.87 -4.96
CA TYR A 281 -28.25 2.95 -4.18
C TYR A 281 -28.86 1.55 -4.20
N ARG A 282 -28.02 0.53 -4.40
CA ARG A 282 -28.38 -0.88 -4.34
C ARG A 282 -27.38 -1.59 -3.43
N ASN A 283 -27.89 -2.21 -2.38
CA ASN A 283 -27.08 -2.98 -1.45
C ASN A 283 -26.58 -4.25 -2.14
N PHE A 284 -25.25 -4.42 -2.18
CA PHE A 284 -24.59 -5.58 -2.76
C PHE A 284 -23.49 -6.04 -1.78
N PRO A 285 -23.87 -6.64 -0.63
CA PRO A 285 -22.90 -7.06 0.37
C PRO A 285 -21.99 -8.15 -0.20
N LEU A 286 -20.68 -7.98 -0.04
CA LEU A 286 -19.64 -8.92 -0.44
C LEU A 286 -19.48 -9.97 0.66
N ASP A 287 -20.56 -10.66 0.97
CA ASP A 287 -20.64 -11.65 2.02
C ASP A 287 -21.50 -12.82 1.53
N GLY A 288 -20.86 -13.98 1.40
CA GLY A 288 -21.49 -15.20 0.92
C GLY A 288 -22.61 -15.73 1.82
N SER A 289 -22.74 -15.24 3.06
CA SER A 289 -23.81 -15.65 3.97
C SER A 289 -25.19 -15.14 3.54
N CYS A 290 -25.28 -13.98 2.89
CA CYS A 290 -26.55 -13.43 2.39
C CYS A 290 -26.54 -13.08 0.90
N ASN A 291 -25.38 -13.03 0.24
CA ASN A 291 -25.27 -12.76 -1.19
C ASN A 291 -24.63 -13.94 -1.94
N PRO A 292 -25.43 -14.79 -2.61
CA PRO A 292 -24.91 -15.93 -3.35
C PRO A 292 -24.06 -15.54 -4.57
N TYR A 293 -24.15 -14.29 -5.04
CA TYR A 293 -23.31 -13.77 -6.13
C TYR A 293 -21.94 -13.28 -5.66
N ALA A 294 -21.70 -13.24 -4.35
CA ALA A 294 -20.41 -12.86 -3.75
C ALA A 294 -19.92 -13.90 -2.70
N PRO A 295 -19.82 -15.19 -3.06
CA PRO A 295 -19.57 -16.27 -2.10
C PRO A 295 -18.22 -16.14 -1.36
N ASN A 296 -17.24 -15.48 -2.00
CA ASN A 296 -15.89 -15.29 -1.46
C ASN A 296 -15.59 -13.82 -1.07
N GLY A 297 -16.62 -12.98 -0.89
CA GLY A 297 -16.42 -11.54 -0.67
C GLY A 297 -15.75 -11.18 0.66
N GLY A 298 -15.91 -12.02 1.70
CA GLY A 298 -15.18 -11.90 2.96
C GLY A 298 -15.59 -10.73 3.89
N HIS A 299 -16.57 -9.92 3.52
CA HIS A 299 -17.06 -8.80 4.32
C HIS A 299 -18.15 -9.24 5.30
N ARG A 300 -17.74 -9.91 6.38
CA ARG A 300 -18.64 -10.61 7.35
C ARG A 300 -19.71 -9.77 8.05
N ALA A 301 -19.59 -8.44 8.03
CA ALA A 301 -20.57 -7.52 8.58
C ALA A 301 -21.36 -6.77 7.50
N ALA A 302 -21.07 -6.97 6.21
CA ALA A 302 -21.76 -6.28 5.13
C ALA A 302 -23.25 -6.63 5.06
N CYS A 303 -23.62 -7.88 5.35
CA CYS A 303 -25.03 -8.29 5.41
C CYS A 303 -25.79 -7.53 6.48
N ILE A 304 -25.30 -7.52 7.73
CA ILE A 304 -25.98 -6.85 8.84
C ILE A 304 -25.98 -5.32 8.66
N MET A 305 -24.92 -4.75 8.10
CA MET A 305 -24.87 -3.32 7.78
C MET A 305 -25.88 -2.96 6.68
N SER A 306 -25.99 -3.77 5.63
CA SER A 306 -26.99 -3.55 4.57
C SER A 306 -28.41 -3.64 5.11
N LEU A 307 -28.68 -4.61 5.98
CA LEU A 307 -29.97 -4.73 6.65
C LEU A 307 -30.26 -3.50 7.52
N ALA A 308 -29.31 -3.08 8.35
CA ALA A 308 -29.45 -1.90 9.20
C ALA A 308 -29.71 -0.63 8.38
N ALA A 309 -29.08 -0.52 7.21
CA ALA A 309 -29.24 0.61 6.32
C ALA A 309 -30.64 0.64 5.68
N ILE A 310 -31.15 -0.51 5.22
CA ILE A 310 -32.54 -0.66 4.77
C ILE A 310 -33.51 -0.26 5.90
N CYS A 311 -33.29 -0.75 7.12
CA CYS A 311 -34.12 -0.41 8.29
C CYS A 311 -34.06 1.07 8.68
N ALA A 312 -32.91 1.71 8.51
CA ALA A 312 -32.72 3.15 8.72
C ALA A 312 -33.39 4.02 7.65
N GLY A 313 -34.04 3.39 6.65
CA GLY A 313 -34.68 4.09 5.55
C GLY A 313 -33.65 4.71 4.62
N GLU A 314 -32.57 3.96 4.33
CA GLU A 314 -31.57 4.37 3.34
C GLU A 314 -32.12 5.06 2.11
#